data_AF-A0A7K4AIL2-F1
#
_entry.id   AF-A0A7K4AIL2-F1
#
_cell.length_a   1.000
_cell.length_b   1.000
_cell.length_c   1.000
_cell.angle_alpha   90.00
_cell.angle_beta   90.00
_cell.angle_gamma   90.00
#
_symmetry.space_group_name_H-M   'P 1'
#
loop_
_entity.id
_entity.type
_entity.pdbx_description
1 polymer ?
#
loop_
_entity_poly.entity_id
_entity_poly.type
_entity_poly.pdbx_seq_one_letter_code
_entity_poly.pdbx_strand_id
1 'polypeptide(L)'
;MVREHLTGQRDMADSYPRSFVRRGKCLEMRFLAECSLSDLAALQSLVVSTLHEIEIFMPHDEEYLSRIFQTELSVLGVLAEEKLAAYSIIRYPGMEKDNLGRDLNLAEEDLKKLAHLQAIAVHPHFRGCGLQRELAAAHLQVLESSGYEHICCTVSPKNPVSLNNLLSCGFRVRALNPKFAGWWRYILYKNVNWPMTGTGMAATGDETAITCLNIECQRELIQRGYEGYRVEWKGEKSEIFYRKRSTSSMDSSSPFIP
;
A
#
# COMPACT_ATOMS: atom_id res chain seq x y z
N MET A 1 -22.65 23.82 -5.26
CA MET A 1 -21.38 23.21 -4.82
C MET A 1 -21.01 21.94 -5.60
N VAL A 2 -21.60 21.69 -6.79
CA VAL A 2 -21.39 20.46 -7.59
C VAL A 2 -20.46 20.67 -8.81
N ARG A 3 -20.18 21.93 -9.20
CA ARG A 3 -19.42 22.26 -10.41
C ARG A 3 -17.89 22.25 -10.25
N GLU A 4 -17.36 22.34 -9.03
CA GLU A 4 -15.91 22.32 -8.77
C GLU A 4 -15.33 20.88 -8.76
N HIS A 5 -16.14 19.85 -8.49
CA HIS A 5 -15.70 18.45 -8.54
C HIS A 5 -15.40 17.96 -9.97
N LEU A 6 -16.10 18.49 -10.98
CA LEU A 6 -15.97 18.03 -12.37
C LEU A 6 -14.72 18.55 -13.10
N THR A 7 -14.08 19.61 -12.59
CA THR A 7 -12.88 20.19 -13.22
C THR A 7 -11.60 19.49 -12.78
N GLY A 8 -11.52 19.01 -11.52
CA GLY A 8 -10.37 18.22 -11.04
C GLY A 8 -10.28 16.80 -11.61
N GLN A 9 -11.39 16.25 -12.12
CA GLN A 9 -11.46 14.88 -12.64
C GLN A 9 -10.79 14.68 -14.01
N ARG A 10 -10.68 15.73 -14.83
CA ARG A 10 -9.97 15.65 -16.13
C ARG A 10 -8.45 15.68 -15.96
N ASP A 11 -7.94 16.49 -15.02
CA ASP A 11 -6.50 16.62 -14.79
C ASP A 11 -5.91 15.40 -14.07
N MET A 12 -6.70 14.75 -13.21
CA MET A 12 -6.37 13.48 -12.54
C MET A 12 -6.12 12.32 -13.50
N ALA A 13 -6.84 12.30 -14.63
CA ALA A 13 -6.78 11.23 -15.61
C ALA A 13 -5.49 11.22 -16.43
N ASP A 14 -4.67 12.27 -16.37
CA ASP A 14 -3.39 12.39 -17.10
C ASP A 14 -2.16 12.12 -16.21
N SER A 15 -2.36 11.73 -14.94
CA SER A 15 -1.28 11.60 -13.95
C SER A 15 -0.44 10.32 -14.05
N TYR A 16 -0.99 9.24 -14.62
CA TYR A 16 -0.35 7.92 -14.71
C TYR A 16 -0.33 7.38 -16.15
N PRO A 17 0.59 6.45 -16.49
CA PRO A 17 0.68 5.92 -17.86
C PRO A 17 -0.55 5.09 -18.21
N ARG A 18 -1.39 5.62 -19.10
CA ARG A 18 -2.60 4.91 -19.57
C ARG A 18 -2.28 3.67 -20.41
N SER A 19 -1.18 3.68 -21.15
CA SER A 19 -0.75 2.52 -21.94
C SER A 19 0.76 2.35 -21.88
N PHE A 20 1.22 1.12 -21.74
CA PHE A 20 2.64 0.79 -21.66
C PHE A 20 2.90 -0.65 -22.07
N VAL A 21 4.15 -0.96 -22.42
CA VAL A 21 4.56 -2.31 -22.83
C VAL A 21 5.40 -2.96 -21.74
N ARG A 22 5.12 -4.23 -21.43
CA ARG A 22 5.95 -5.07 -20.55
C ARG A 22 6.08 -6.45 -21.16
N ARG A 23 7.33 -6.93 -21.30
CA ARG A 23 7.65 -8.26 -21.89
C ARG A 23 6.93 -8.50 -23.23
N GLY A 24 6.86 -7.47 -24.07
CA GLY A 24 6.20 -7.54 -25.39
C GLY A 24 4.67 -7.48 -25.38
N LYS A 25 4.02 -7.36 -24.22
CA LYS A 25 2.56 -7.21 -24.11
C LYS A 25 2.17 -5.76 -23.95
N CYS A 26 1.17 -5.31 -24.72
CA CYS A 26 0.53 -4.02 -24.53
C CYS A 26 -0.39 -4.10 -23.30
N LEU A 27 -0.24 -3.15 -22.39
CA LEU A 27 -0.99 -3.04 -21.15
C LEU A 27 -1.69 -1.69 -21.10
N GLU A 28 -2.94 -1.67 -20.66
CA GLU A 28 -3.72 -0.46 -20.45
C GLU A 28 -4.06 -0.30 -18.97
N MET A 29 -3.77 0.85 -18.39
CA MET A 29 -4.17 1.17 -17.01
C MET A 29 -5.34 2.15 -17.04
N ARG A 30 -6.41 1.81 -16.32
CA ARG A 30 -7.62 2.64 -16.22
C ARG A 30 -8.40 2.37 -14.94
N PHE A 31 -9.19 3.35 -14.52
CA PHE A 31 -10.18 3.13 -13.48
C PHE A 31 -11.26 2.18 -13.99
N LEU A 32 -11.68 1.27 -13.13
CA LEU A 32 -12.68 0.26 -13.43
C LEU A 32 -14.05 0.70 -12.92
N ALA A 33 -15.09 0.30 -13.65
CA ALA A 33 -16.47 0.48 -13.24
C ALA A 33 -17.01 -0.81 -12.61
N GLU A 34 -18.17 -0.71 -11.95
CA GLU A 34 -18.82 -1.82 -11.26
C GLU A 34 -19.07 -3.05 -12.16
N CYS A 35 -19.22 -2.86 -13.48
CA CYS A 35 -19.32 -3.97 -14.42
C CYS A 35 -18.09 -4.91 -14.45
N SER A 36 -16.95 -4.47 -13.91
CA SER A 36 -15.73 -5.30 -13.76
C SER A 36 -15.69 -6.08 -12.44
N LEU A 37 -16.73 -6.02 -11.59
CA LEU A 37 -16.76 -6.72 -10.30
C LEU A 37 -16.46 -8.21 -10.43
N SER A 38 -17.05 -8.88 -11.43
CA SER A 38 -16.79 -10.30 -11.72
C SER A 38 -15.33 -10.56 -12.09
N ASP A 39 -14.68 -9.65 -12.83
CA ASP A 39 -13.29 -9.79 -13.23
C ASP A 39 -12.35 -9.62 -12.03
N LEU A 40 -12.66 -8.69 -11.11
CA LEU A 40 -11.92 -8.54 -9.85
C LEU A 40 -12.01 -9.81 -9.01
N ALA A 41 -13.23 -10.32 -8.80
CA ALA A 41 -13.47 -11.52 -8.02
C ALA A 41 -12.78 -12.75 -8.63
N ALA A 42 -12.82 -12.89 -9.96
CA ALA A 42 -12.14 -13.96 -10.68
C ALA A 42 -10.62 -13.86 -10.56
N LEU A 43 -10.05 -12.67 -10.77
CA LEU A 43 -8.61 -12.47 -10.63
C LEU A 43 -8.14 -12.70 -9.19
N GLN A 44 -8.90 -12.22 -8.20
CA GLN A 44 -8.59 -12.46 -6.79
C GLN A 44 -8.56 -13.96 -6.48
N SER A 45 -9.60 -14.70 -6.91
CA SER A 45 -9.70 -16.14 -6.71
C SER A 45 -8.55 -16.90 -7.36
N LEU A 46 -8.15 -16.50 -8.56
CA LEU A 46 -6.98 -17.04 -9.25
C LEU A 46 -5.68 -16.73 -8.50
N VAL A 47 -5.53 -15.50 -7.98
CA VAL A 47 -4.35 -15.16 -7.19
C VAL A 47 -4.28 -16.05 -5.97
N VAL A 48 -5.36 -16.16 -5.18
CA VAL A 48 -5.45 -16.99 -3.97
C VAL A 48 -5.13 -18.47 -4.26
N SER A 49 -5.68 -19.05 -5.33
CA SER A 49 -5.46 -20.46 -5.66
C SER A 49 -4.02 -20.79 -6.07
N THR A 50 -3.21 -19.78 -6.40
CA THR A 50 -1.80 -19.93 -6.78
C THR A 50 -0.82 -19.56 -5.67
N LEU A 51 -1.30 -19.24 -4.47
CA LEU A 51 -0.44 -18.91 -3.33
C LEU A 51 0.03 -20.18 -2.62
N HIS A 52 1.34 -20.29 -2.43
CA HIS A 52 1.91 -21.30 -1.54
C HIS A 52 1.67 -20.97 -0.05
N GLU A 53 1.53 -19.68 0.27
CA GLU A 53 1.34 -19.16 1.62
C GLU A 53 0.08 -18.30 1.65
N ILE A 54 -1.03 -18.84 2.16
CA ILE A 54 -2.33 -18.12 2.18
C ILE A 54 -2.26 -16.81 2.98
N GLU A 55 -1.38 -16.75 3.97
CA GLU A 55 -1.20 -15.56 4.80
C GLU A 55 -0.66 -14.36 4.03
N ILE A 56 -0.13 -14.50 2.81
CA ILE A 56 0.47 -13.35 2.10
C ILE A 56 -0.56 -12.40 1.49
N PHE A 57 -1.82 -12.82 1.35
CA PHE A 57 -2.88 -12.05 0.74
C PHE A 57 -4.23 -12.40 1.37
N MET A 58 -4.95 -11.40 1.87
CA MET A 58 -6.30 -11.58 2.41
C MET A 58 -7.32 -11.23 1.32
N PRO A 59 -8.09 -12.20 0.78
CA PRO A 59 -9.15 -11.89 -0.17
C PRO A 59 -10.28 -11.11 0.49
N HIS A 60 -10.95 -10.28 -0.31
CA HIS A 60 -12.19 -9.61 0.06
C HIS A 60 -13.41 -10.41 -0.41
N ASP A 61 -14.50 -10.34 0.34
CA ASP A 61 -15.79 -10.88 -0.10
C ASP A 61 -16.44 -9.99 -1.17
N GLU A 62 -17.49 -10.53 -1.80
CA GLU A 62 -18.22 -9.84 -2.87
C GLU A 62 -18.92 -8.57 -2.37
N GLU A 63 -19.39 -8.55 -1.13
CA GLU A 63 -20.05 -7.37 -0.54
C GLU A 63 -19.06 -6.21 -0.42
N TYR A 64 -17.85 -6.47 0.06
CA TYR A 64 -16.77 -5.49 0.12
C TYR A 64 -16.38 -5.01 -1.27
N LEU A 65 -16.19 -5.93 -2.21
CA LEU A 65 -15.81 -5.58 -3.59
C LEU A 65 -16.92 -4.81 -4.30
N SER A 66 -18.20 -5.06 -4.05
CA SER A 66 -19.29 -4.25 -4.60
C SER A 66 -19.29 -2.85 -3.99
N ARG A 67 -19.17 -2.74 -2.66
CA ARG A 67 -19.17 -1.45 -1.94
C ARG A 67 -18.06 -0.52 -2.41
N ILE A 68 -16.91 -1.07 -2.80
CA ILE A 68 -15.77 -0.25 -3.22
C ILE A 68 -16.04 0.54 -4.51
N PHE A 69 -16.85 0.00 -5.42
CA PHE A 69 -17.22 0.66 -6.68
C PHE A 69 -18.20 1.82 -6.48
N GLN A 70 -18.81 1.96 -5.29
CA GLN A 70 -19.63 3.12 -4.93
C GLN A 70 -18.78 4.38 -4.71
N THR A 71 -17.46 4.23 -4.61
CA THR A 71 -16.51 5.32 -4.48
C THR A 71 -15.83 5.55 -5.82
N GLU A 72 -15.89 6.76 -6.35
CA GLU A 72 -15.18 7.10 -7.59
C GLU A 72 -13.66 7.00 -7.42
N LEU A 73 -12.98 6.62 -8.50
CA LEU A 73 -11.51 6.51 -8.56
C LEU A 73 -10.91 5.57 -7.49
N SER A 74 -11.71 4.64 -6.95
CA SER A 74 -11.28 3.70 -5.91
C SER A 74 -10.63 2.44 -6.47
N VAL A 75 -10.94 2.06 -7.71
CA VAL A 75 -10.48 0.81 -8.33
C VAL A 75 -9.70 1.12 -9.60
N LEU A 76 -8.41 0.84 -9.58
CA LEU A 76 -7.53 0.97 -10.74
C LEU A 76 -7.13 -0.42 -11.24
N GLY A 77 -7.33 -0.66 -12.53
CA GLY A 77 -7.00 -1.91 -13.20
C GLY A 77 -5.88 -1.74 -14.23
N VAL A 78 -5.14 -2.82 -14.46
CA VAL A 78 -4.30 -2.99 -15.65
C VAL A 78 -4.89 -4.12 -16.49
N LEU A 79 -5.18 -3.85 -17.75
CA LEU A 79 -5.70 -4.81 -18.72
C LEU A 79 -4.61 -5.22 -19.69
N ALA A 80 -4.67 -6.49 -20.12
CA ALA A 80 -3.89 -7.04 -21.22
C ALA A 80 -4.88 -7.75 -22.17
N GLU A 81 -4.98 -7.28 -23.42
CA GLU A 81 -5.94 -7.84 -24.39
C GLU A 81 -7.37 -7.90 -23.83
N GLU A 82 -7.86 -6.78 -23.26
CA GLU A 82 -9.16 -6.66 -22.57
C GLU A 82 -9.37 -7.52 -21.31
N LYS A 83 -8.36 -8.28 -20.87
CA LYS A 83 -8.43 -9.09 -19.65
C LYS A 83 -7.73 -8.43 -18.49
N LEU A 84 -8.34 -8.46 -17.32
CA LEU A 84 -7.76 -7.89 -16.11
C LEU A 84 -6.48 -8.64 -15.70
N ALA A 85 -5.34 -7.96 -15.80
CA ALA A 85 -4.02 -8.48 -15.47
C ALA A 85 -3.60 -8.11 -14.04
N ALA A 86 -4.05 -6.97 -13.52
CA ALA A 86 -3.83 -6.56 -12.14
C ALA A 86 -4.89 -5.53 -11.70
N TYR A 87 -5.14 -5.41 -10.40
CA TYR A 87 -5.92 -4.31 -9.84
C TYR A 87 -5.31 -3.80 -8.53
N SER A 88 -5.62 -2.56 -8.19
CA SER A 88 -5.42 -1.97 -6.87
C SER A 88 -6.71 -1.29 -6.43
N ILE A 89 -6.95 -1.27 -5.12
CA ILE A 89 -8.09 -0.58 -4.52
C ILE A 89 -7.60 0.52 -3.55
N ILE A 90 -8.38 1.59 -3.43
CA ILE A 90 -8.34 2.58 -2.35
C ILE A 90 -9.62 2.47 -1.55
N ARG A 91 -9.51 2.43 -0.21
CA ARG A 91 -10.63 2.55 0.71
C ARG A 91 -10.45 3.75 1.64
N TYR A 92 -11.54 4.44 1.95
CA TYR A 92 -11.57 5.53 2.93
C TYR A 92 -12.29 5.06 4.21
N PRO A 93 -11.56 4.62 5.25
CA PRO A 93 -12.16 4.05 6.46
C PRO A 93 -12.81 5.10 7.39
N GLY A 94 -12.51 6.40 7.23
CA GLY A 94 -12.98 7.44 8.15
C GLY A 94 -12.69 7.09 9.61
N MET A 95 -13.72 7.08 10.47
CA MET A 95 -13.57 6.77 11.89
C MET A 95 -13.78 5.29 12.25
N GLU A 96 -13.90 4.40 11.26
CA GLU A 96 -14.13 2.97 11.49
C GLU A 96 -13.05 2.34 12.39
N LYS A 97 -13.45 1.25 13.08
CA LYS A 97 -12.58 0.56 14.06
C LYS A 97 -11.33 -0.04 13.41
N ASP A 98 -11.40 -0.38 12.14
CA ASP A 98 -10.33 -1.00 11.37
C ASP A 98 -9.43 0.02 10.65
N ASN A 99 -9.61 1.33 10.89
CA ASN A 99 -8.69 2.36 10.39
C ASN A 99 -7.26 2.10 10.93
N LEU A 100 -6.32 1.88 10.02
CA LEU A 100 -4.94 1.52 10.34
C LEU A 100 -4.15 2.65 11.02
N GLY A 101 -4.62 3.90 10.93
CA GLY A 101 -4.03 5.02 11.69
C GLY A 101 -4.14 4.84 13.20
N ARG A 102 -5.09 4.02 13.67
CA ARG A 102 -5.22 3.67 15.10
C ARG A 102 -4.04 2.82 15.59
N ASP A 103 -3.50 1.95 14.75
CA ASP A 103 -2.27 1.20 15.07
C ASP A 103 -1.03 2.11 15.19
N LEU A 104 -1.12 3.32 14.65
CA LEU A 104 -0.05 4.31 14.63
C LEU A 104 -0.28 5.43 15.65
N ASN A 105 -1.37 5.36 16.44
CA ASN A 105 -1.80 6.40 17.37
C ASN A 105 -1.96 7.78 16.72
N LEU A 106 -2.46 7.84 15.48
CA LEU A 106 -2.79 9.11 14.83
C LEU A 106 -3.97 9.80 15.53
N ALA A 107 -3.96 11.14 15.52
CA ALA A 107 -5.04 11.95 16.06
C ALA A 107 -6.34 11.76 15.24
N GLU A 108 -7.50 12.06 15.83
CA GLU A 108 -8.78 11.85 15.15
C GLU A 108 -8.93 12.71 13.88
N GLU A 109 -8.30 13.88 13.85
CA GLU A 109 -8.23 14.76 12.69
C GLU A 109 -7.50 14.10 11.52
N ASP A 110 -6.41 13.39 11.80
CA ASP A 110 -5.60 12.67 10.82
C ASP A 110 -6.31 11.41 10.34
N LEU A 111 -7.04 10.71 11.23
CA LEU A 111 -7.84 9.53 10.86
C LEU A 111 -8.88 9.85 9.78
N LYS A 112 -9.49 11.04 9.84
CA LYS A 112 -10.47 11.50 8.84
C LYS A 112 -9.83 11.77 7.48
N LYS A 113 -8.54 12.06 7.45
CA LYS A 113 -7.72 12.30 6.24
C LYS A 113 -6.88 11.09 5.85
N LEU A 114 -7.23 9.90 6.35
CA LEU A 114 -6.49 8.68 6.07
C LEU A 114 -7.18 7.81 5.02
N ALA A 115 -6.40 7.36 4.04
CA ALA A 115 -6.80 6.39 3.02
C ALA A 115 -6.04 5.06 3.20
N HIS A 116 -6.69 3.96 2.86
CA HIS A 116 -6.06 2.65 2.77
C HIS A 116 -5.76 2.30 1.31
N LEU A 117 -4.50 2.00 1.01
CA LEU A 117 -4.12 1.39 -0.26
C LEU A 117 -4.16 -0.14 -0.12
N GLN A 118 -5.23 -0.77 -0.57
CA GLN A 118 -5.48 -2.21 -0.40
C GLN A 118 -6.62 -2.63 -1.31
N ALA A 119 -6.76 -3.88 -1.75
CA ALA A 119 -5.70 -4.84 -1.98
C ALA A 119 -5.03 -4.56 -3.33
N ILE A 120 -3.84 -5.11 -3.56
CA ILE A 120 -3.22 -5.15 -4.89
C ILE A 120 -3.05 -6.60 -5.30
N ALA A 121 -3.65 -6.99 -6.42
CA ALA A 121 -3.58 -8.34 -6.96
C ALA A 121 -2.98 -8.30 -8.36
N VAL A 122 -2.05 -9.22 -8.66
CA VAL A 122 -1.39 -9.32 -9.97
C VAL A 122 -1.49 -10.75 -10.46
N HIS A 123 -2.03 -10.92 -11.66
CA HIS A 123 -2.16 -12.20 -12.34
C HIS A 123 -0.77 -12.87 -12.45
N PRO A 124 -0.66 -14.19 -12.16
CA PRO A 124 0.63 -14.90 -12.11
C PRO A 124 1.55 -14.68 -13.32
N HIS A 125 0.98 -14.69 -14.53
CA HIS A 125 1.70 -14.47 -15.79
C HIS A 125 2.38 -13.08 -15.89
N PHE A 126 1.91 -12.08 -15.14
CA PHE A 126 2.45 -10.72 -15.14
C PHE A 126 3.28 -10.40 -13.88
N ARG A 127 3.51 -11.38 -13.00
CA ARG A 127 4.42 -11.21 -11.87
C ARG A 127 5.84 -10.92 -12.37
N GLY A 128 6.53 -10.05 -11.64
CA GLY A 128 7.86 -9.55 -12.03
C GLY A 128 7.85 -8.47 -13.13
N CYS A 129 6.68 -8.01 -13.60
CA CYS A 129 6.58 -6.89 -14.54
C CYS A 129 6.46 -5.51 -13.85
N GLY A 130 6.58 -5.45 -12.52
CA GLY A 130 6.49 -4.21 -11.75
C GLY A 130 5.06 -3.67 -11.52
N LEU A 131 4.01 -4.38 -11.97
CA LEU A 131 2.63 -3.86 -11.97
C LEU A 131 2.11 -3.42 -10.60
N GLN A 132 2.51 -4.09 -9.51
CA GLN A 132 2.14 -3.67 -8.17
C GLN A 132 2.65 -2.26 -7.85
N ARG A 133 3.90 -1.97 -8.22
CA ARG A 133 4.53 -0.67 -7.99
C ARG A 133 3.87 0.41 -8.84
N GLU A 134 3.58 0.10 -10.10
CA GLU A 134 2.90 1.03 -11.02
C GLU A 134 1.50 1.39 -10.51
N LEU A 135 0.70 0.39 -10.13
CA LEU A 135 -0.63 0.59 -9.56
C LEU A 135 -0.58 1.41 -8.26
N ALA A 136 0.35 1.08 -7.35
CA ALA A 136 0.53 1.81 -6.11
C ALA A 136 0.93 3.28 -6.37
N ALA A 137 1.86 3.52 -7.30
CA ALA A 137 2.30 4.87 -7.65
C ALA A 137 1.16 5.71 -8.27
N ALA A 138 0.39 5.12 -9.17
CA ALA A 138 -0.76 5.78 -9.78
C ALA A 138 -1.84 6.15 -8.73
N HIS A 139 -2.17 5.23 -7.82
CA HIS A 139 -3.08 5.53 -6.71
C HIS A 139 -2.53 6.58 -5.75
N LEU A 140 -1.22 6.61 -5.50
CA LEU A 140 -0.61 7.66 -4.67
C LEU A 140 -0.77 9.05 -5.30
N GLN A 141 -0.59 9.19 -6.62
CA GLN A 141 -0.82 10.46 -7.32
C GLN A 141 -2.27 10.94 -7.21
N VAL A 142 -3.22 10.01 -7.25
CA VAL A 142 -4.65 10.30 -7.04
C VAL A 142 -4.88 10.78 -5.60
N LEU A 143 -4.27 10.12 -4.62
CA LEU A 143 -4.41 10.50 -3.21
C LEU A 143 -3.76 11.84 -2.89
N GLU A 144 -2.66 12.19 -3.55
CA GLU A 144 -1.96 13.48 -3.42
C GLU A 144 -2.85 14.68 -3.79
N SER A 145 -3.91 14.48 -4.57
CA SER A 145 -4.85 15.53 -4.97
C SER A 145 -6.27 15.36 -4.42
N SER A 146 -6.51 14.36 -3.55
CA SER A 146 -7.82 14.07 -2.96
C SER A 146 -8.03 14.63 -1.54
N GLY A 147 -7.05 15.36 -0.99
CA GLY A 147 -7.09 15.90 0.36
C GLY A 147 -6.79 14.88 1.48
N TYR A 148 -6.48 13.63 1.11
CA TYR A 148 -6.06 12.59 2.04
C TYR A 148 -4.55 12.65 2.27
N GLU A 149 -4.14 13.03 3.47
CA GLU A 149 -2.74 13.28 3.79
C GLU A 149 -1.99 12.02 4.22
N HIS A 150 -2.71 11.04 4.74
CA HIS A 150 -2.16 9.82 5.33
C HIS A 150 -2.58 8.61 4.50
N ILE A 151 -1.60 7.80 4.08
CA ILE A 151 -1.86 6.53 3.40
C ILE A 151 -1.30 5.39 4.23
N CYS A 152 -2.15 4.41 4.52
CA CYS A 152 -1.76 3.17 5.15
C CYS A 152 -2.02 1.96 4.25
N CYS A 153 -1.22 0.92 4.40
CA CYS A 153 -1.50 -0.39 3.84
C CYS A 153 -0.93 -1.49 4.73
N THR A 154 -1.35 -2.73 4.51
CA THR A 154 -0.80 -3.89 5.24
C THR A 154 -0.03 -4.82 4.32
N VAL A 155 1.08 -5.38 4.81
CA VAL A 155 1.87 -6.38 4.10
C VAL A 155 2.25 -7.51 5.05
N SER A 156 2.16 -8.75 4.59
CA SER A 156 2.66 -9.90 5.33
C SER A 156 4.18 -9.87 5.45
N PRO A 157 4.77 -10.14 6.62
CA PRO A 157 6.21 -10.39 6.74
C PRO A 157 6.72 -11.56 5.88
N LYS A 158 5.84 -12.49 5.50
CA LYS A 158 6.11 -13.56 4.55
C LYS A 158 6.11 -13.11 3.07
N ASN A 159 5.88 -11.82 2.80
CA ASN A 159 5.82 -11.25 1.44
C ASN A 159 6.84 -10.11 1.25
N PRO A 160 8.16 -10.40 1.29
CA PRO A 160 9.22 -9.39 1.15
C PRO A 160 9.21 -8.70 -0.22
N VAL A 161 8.69 -9.35 -1.27
CA VAL A 161 8.55 -8.75 -2.61
C VAL A 161 7.54 -7.60 -2.59
N SER A 162 6.35 -7.83 -2.05
CA SER A 162 5.33 -6.78 -1.90
C SER A 162 5.81 -5.66 -0.98
N LEU A 163 6.46 -6.02 0.12
CA LEU A 163 7.05 -5.06 1.06
C LEU A 163 8.04 -4.14 0.36
N ASN A 164 9.00 -4.70 -0.38
CA ASN A 164 9.99 -3.93 -1.12
C ASN A 164 9.35 -3.01 -2.17
N ASN A 165 8.32 -3.48 -2.88
CA ASN A 165 7.59 -2.67 -3.85
C ASN A 165 6.98 -1.43 -3.19
N LEU A 166 6.32 -1.59 -2.04
CA LEU A 166 5.67 -0.48 -1.34
C LEU A 166 6.67 0.44 -0.64
N LEU A 167 7.76 -0.09 -0.08
CA LEU A 167 8.86 0.73 0.45
C LEU A 167 9.49 1.60 -0.64
N SER A 168 9.62 1.07 -1.86
CA SER A 168 10.09 1.80 -3.04
C SER A 168 9.12 2.91 -3.48
N CYS A 169 7.84 2.81 -3.14
CA CYS A 169 6.85 3.88 -3.32
C CYS A 169 6.87 4.92 -2.18
N GLY A 170 7.86 4.87 -1.29
CA GLY A 170 8.04 5.85 -0.21
C GLY A 170 7.28 5.53 1.07
N PHE A 171 6.67 4.35 1.19
CA PHE A 171 6.13 3.89 2.47
C PHE A 171 7.23 3.53 3.46
N ARG A 172 6.89 3.55 4.75
CA ARG A 172 7.73 3.10 5.86
C ARG A 172 6.95 2.14 6.76
N VAL A 173 7.61 1.10 7.27
CA VAL A 173 7.02 0.21 8.28
C VAL A 173 7.01 0.95 9.62
N ARG A 174 5.81 1.19 10.16
CA ARG A 174 5.60 1.93 11.42
C ARG A 174 4.95 1.10 12.52
N ALA A 175 4.35 -0.03 12.20
CA ALA A 175 3.88 -1.02 13.18
C ALA A 175 3.98 -2.45 12.62
N LEU A 176 3.98 -3.43 13.52
CA LEU A 176 3.90 -4.86 13.20
C LEU A 176 2.96 -5.53 14.19
N ASN A 177 1.72 -5.72 13.77
CA ASN A 177 0.60 -6.14 14.62
C ASN A 177 -0.13 -7.35 14.01
N PRO A 178 -0.76 -8.21 14.82
CA PRO A 178 -1.67 -9.22 14.31
C PRO A 178 -2.92 -8.54 13.72
N LYS A 179 -3.36 -9.01 12.55
CA LYS A 179 -4.58 -8.57 11.86
C LYS A 179 -5.35 -9.78 11.34
N PHE A 180 -6.62 -9.57 10.98
CA PHE A 180 -7.48 -10.60 10.44
C PHE A 180 -7.59 -11.81 11.40
N ALA A 181 -7.25 -13.02 10.95
CA ALA A 181 -7.20 -14.25 11.74
C ALA A 181 -5.94 -14.36 12.63
N GLY A 182 -5.44 -13.24 13.16
CA GLY A 182 -4.22 -13.19 13.98
C GLY A 182 -2.91 -13.20 13.21
N TRP A 183 -2.94 -13.02 11.89
CA TRP A 183 -1.74 -13.01 11.05
C TRP A 183 -0.94 -11.73 11.21
N TRP A 184 0.38 -11.87 11.31
CA TRP A 184 1.28 -10.72 11.39
C TRP A 184 1.20 -9.87 10.12
N ARG A 185 1.06 -8.56 10.32
CA ARG A 185 1.06 -7.56 9.26
C ARG A 185 1.94 -6.39 9.66
N TYR A 186 2.85 -6.03 8.76
CA TYR A 186 3.40 -4.69 8.77
C TYR A 186 2.29 -3.71 8.46
N ILE A 187 2.21 -2.64 9.25
CA ILE A 187 1.44 -1.45 8.92
C ILE A 187 2.43 -0.48 8.30
N LEU A 188 2.28 -0.29 6.99
CA LEU A 188 3.07 0.65 6.21
C LEU A 188 2.33 1.97 6.20
N TYR A 189 3.10 3.05 6.32
CA TYR A 189 2.59 4.42 6.36
C TYR A 189 3.37 5.30 5.40
N LYS A 190 2.65 6.18 4.70
CA LYS A 190 3.20 7.29 3.93
C LYS A 190 2.36 8.53 4.20
N ASN A 191 3.02 9.67 4.39
CA ASN A 191 2.37 10.97 4.35
C ASN A 191 2.65 11.60 2.97
N VAL A 192 1.63 12.17 2.32
CA VAL A 192 1.79 12.81 0.99
C VAL A 192 2.66 14.07 1.06
N ASN A 193 2.63 14.78 2.19
CA ASN A 193 3.39 16.00 2.43
C ASN A 193 4.84 15.70 2.83
N TRP A 194 5.19 14.44 3.11
CA TRP A 194 6.59 14.04 3.30
C TRP A 194 7.30 14.27 1.94
N PRO A 195 8.30 15.18 1.85
CA PRO A 195 9.05 15.39 0.62
C PRO A 195 9.67 14.06 0.21
N MET A 196 9.58 13.61 -1.04
CA MET A 196 10.31 12.42 -1.53
C MET A 196 11.84 12.61 -1.41
N THR A 197 12.35 12.78 -0.19
CA THR A 197 13.73 12.68 0.22
C THR A 197 14.03 11.25 -0.11
N GLY A 198 14.78 11.09 -1.19
CA GLY A 198 14.96 9.83 -1.86
C GLY A 198 15.54 8.77 -0.94
N THR A 199 15.94 7.70 -1.57
CA THR A 199 16.84 6.65 -1.09
C THR A 199 18.19 7.17 -0.55
N GLY A 200 18.30 8.43 -0.11
CA GLY A 200 19.42 8.97 0.63
C GLY A 200 19.62 8.13 1.88
N MET A 201 20.74 7.40 1.88
CA MET A 201 21.27 6.67 3.02
C MET A 201 21.16 7.55 4.27
N ALA A 202 20.71 6.98 5.39
CA ALA A 202 20.88 7.65 6.67
C ALA A 202 22.37 8.03 6.83
N ALA A 203 22.64 9.09 7.61
CA ALA A 203 24.01 9.34 8.07
C ALA A 203 24.59 8.02 8.60
N THR A 204 25.72 7.62 8.04
CA THR A 204 26.27 6.26 8.13
C THR A 204 26.53 5.94 9.61
N GLY A 205 25.73 5.05 10.22
CA GLY A 205 25.92 4.64 11.62
C GLY A 205 24.71 4.03 12.36
N ASP A 206 23.46 4.40 12.00
CA ASP A 206 22.27 4.09 12.82
C ASP A 206 21.28 3.07 12.20
N GLU A 207 21.78 2.17 11.35
CA GLU A 207 20.94 1.17 10.68
C GLU A 207 21.03 -0.21 11.33
N THR A 208 19.87 -0.83 11.58
CA THR A 208 19.80 -2.21 12.06
C THR A 208 19.08 -3.08 11.04
N ALA A 209 19.71 -4.17 10.58
CA ALA A 209 19.08 -5.15 9.72
C ALA A 209 18.51 -6.31 10.57
N ILE A 210 17.25 -6.70 10.30
CA ILE A 210 16.60 -7.83 10.94
C ILE A 210 15.90 -8.68 9.88
N THR A 211 16.02 -10.00 9.97
CA THR A 211 15.26 -10.92 9.11
C THR A 211 13.75 -10.65 9.21
N CYS A 212 13.03 -10.61 8.08
CA CYS A 212 11.59 -10.29 8.05
C CYS A 212 10.74 -11.23 8.93
N LEU A 213 11.19 -12.46 9.18
CA LEU A 213 10.49 -13.44 10.01
C LEU A 213 10.81 -13.35 11.51
N ASN A 214 11.81 -12.56 11.92
CA ASN A 214 12.04 -12.30 13.34
C ASN A 214 11.09 -11.19 13.81
N ILE A 215 9.86 -11.58 14.15
CA ILE A 215 8.79 -10.66 14.51
C ILE A 215 9.10 -9.89 15.78
N GLU A 216 9.66 -10.54 16.79
CA GLU A 216 9.91 -9.95 18.12
C GLU A 216 10.92 -8.81 18.04
N CYS A 217 12.11 -9.05 17.50
CA CYS A 217 13.15 -8.02 17.42
C CYS A 217 12.71 -6.82 16.55
N GLN A 218 11.89 -7.05 15.52
CA GLN A 218 11.32 -5.97 14.72
C GLN A 218 10.33 -5.12 15.51
N ARG A 219 9.45 -5.74 16.30
CA ARG A 219 8.51 -5.03 17.18
C ARG A 219 9.25 -4.19 18.21
N GLU A 220 10.31 -4.73 18.80
CA GLU A 220 11.16 -4.00 19.76
C GLU A 220 11.79 -2.75 19.12
N LEU A 221 12.36 -2.87 17.91
CA LEU A 221 12.89 -1.71 17.19
C LEU A 221 11.82 -0.65 16.90
N ILE A 222 10.66 -1.08 16.42
CA ILE A 222 9.53 -0.18 16.13
C ILE A 222 9.09 0.56 17.39
N GLN A 223 8.94 -0.13 18.52
CA GLN A 223 8.61 0.48 19.82
C GLN A 223 9.68 1.48 20.27
N ARG A 224 10.95 1.21 20.00
CA ARG A 224 12.06 2.14 20.22
C ARG A 224 12.08 3.30 19.23
N GLY A 225 11.09 3.40 18.34
CA GLY A 225 10.91 4.50 17.40
C GLY A 225 11.74 4.40 16.14
N TYR A 226 12.11 3.19 15.73
CA TYR A 226 12.68 2.93 14.41
C TYR A 226 11.58 2.71 13.37
N GLU A 227 11.89 3.00 12.11
CA GLU A 227 11.03 2.69 10.97
C GLU A 227 11.77 1.78 9.97
N GLY A 228 11.05 0.80 9.43
CA GLY A 228 11.58 -0.07 8.38
C GLY A 228 11.47 0.63 7.04
N TYR A 229 12.55 0.69 6.26
CA TYR A 229 12.61 1.55 5.08
C TYR A 229 13.19 0.88 3.82
N ARG A 230 13.85 -0.27 3.97
CA ARG A 230 14.49 -1.01 2.87
C ARG A 230 14.48 -2.51 3.16
N VAL A 231 14.37 -3.32 2.11
CA VAL A 231 14.51 -4.78 2.18
C VAL A 231 15.65 -5.21 1.28
N GLU A 232 16.45 -6.17 1.73
CA GLU A 232 17.44 -6.86 0.91
C GLU A 232 17.33 -8.37 1.06
N TRP A 233 17.84 -9.08 0.05
CA TRP A 233 17.89 -10.52 0.03
C TRP A 233 19.32 -10.99 0.28
N LYS A 234 19.47 -11.89 1.25
CA LYS A 234 20.71 -12.62 1.54
C LYS A 234 20.45 -14.11 1.27
N GLY A 235 20.64 -14.52 0.02
CA GLY A 235 20.23 -15.84 -0.46
C GLY A 235 18.72 -16.00 -0.40
N GLU A 236 18.23 -17.05 0.28
CA GLU A 236 16.79 -17.31 0.45
C GLU A 236 16.14 -16.45 1.55
N LYS A 237 16.94 -15.77 2.38
CA LYS A 237 16.45 -14.94 3.48
C LYS A 237 16.25 -13.51 3.02
N SER A 238 15.23 -12.85 3.57
CA SER A 238 15.01 -11.42 3.42
C SER A 238 15.23 -10.71 4.75
N GLU A 239 15.93 -9.58 4.70
CA GLU A 239 16.17 -8.70 5.85
C GLU A 239 15.55 -7.34 5.56
N ILE A 240 14.89 -6.78 6.55
CA ILE A 240 14.42 -5.41 6.56
C ILE A 240 15.38 -4.55 7.37
N PHE A 241 15.73 -3.40 6.82
CA PHE A 241 16.59 -2.42 7.43
C PHE A 241 15.73 -1.36 8.11
N TYR A 242 16.06 -1.11 9.37
CA TYR A 242 15.46 -0.13 10.24
C TYR A 242 16.42 1.02 10.49
N ARG A 243 15.89 2.23 10.57
CA ARG A 243 16.60 3.44 10.99
C ARG A 243 15.77 4.21 12.01
N LYS A 244 16.41 5.04 12.83
CA LYS A 244 15.68 5.91 13.75
C LYS A 244 14.82 6.90 12.94
N ARG A 245 13.57 7.10 13.35
CA ARG A 245 12.71 8.11 12.74
C ARG A 245 13.35 9.50 12.88
N SER A 246 13.49 10.22 11.77
CA SER A 246 13.82 11.64 11.83
C SER A 246 12.65 12.35 12.49
N THR A 247 12.88 12.98 13.64
CA THR A 247 11.92 13.89 14.25
C THR A 247 11.82 15.14 13.38
N SER A 248 11.09 15.07 12.27
CA SER A 248 10.57 16.30 11.66
C SER A 248 9.60 16.92 12.64
N SER A 249 9.66 18.25 12.81
CA SER A 249 8.82 19.09 13.68
C SER A 249 7.31 19.01 13.40
N MET A 250 6.84 18.03 12.63
CA MET A 250 5.46 17.72 12.30
C MET A 250 4.92 16.48 13.04
N ASP A 251 5.77 15.64 13.65
CA ASP A 251 5.34 14.49 14.48
C ASP A 251 4.99 14.93 15.94
N SER A 252 4.95 16.25 16.22
CA SER A 252 4.76 16.81 17.56
C SER A 252 3.29 16.94 18.00
N SER A 253 2.48 15.90 17.77
CA SER A 253 1.11 15.83 18.30
C SER A 253 0.77 14.45 18.85
N SER A 254 1.60 13.95 19.77
CA SER A 254 1.11 13.41 21.06
C SER A 254 2.25 12.83 21.91
N PRO A 255 2.24 13.05 23.23
CA PRO A 255 3.20 12.42 24.12
C PRO A 255 2.88 10.93 24.25
N PHE A 256 3.92 10.10 24.13
CA PHE A 256 3.93 8.77 24.75
C PHE A 256 3.62 8.96 26.23
N ILE A 257 2.45 8.46 26.69
CA ILE A 257 2.19 8.28 28.10
C ILE A 257 2.33 6.76 28.37
N PRO A 258 3.15 6.36 29.37
CA PRO A 258 3.54 4.97 29.62
C PRO A 258 2.38 4.04 29.97
#